data_AF-A0AAJ6NUY7-F1
#
_entry.id   AF-A0AAJ6NUY7-F1
#
_cell.length_a   1.000
_cell.length_b   1.000
_cell.length_c   1.000
_cell.angle_alpha   90.00
_cell.angle_beta   90.00
_cell.angle_gamma   90.00
#
_symmetry.space_group_name_H-M   'P 1'
#
loop_
_entity.id
_entity.type
_entity.pdbx_description
1 polymer ?
#
loop_
_entity_poly.entity_id
_entity_poly.type
_entity_poly.pdbx_seq_one_letter_code
_entity_poly.pdbx_strand_id
1 'polypeptide(L)' 'MLGLNIEETRIYQDLERQTKLKAAARFLSMGYSIFEVAKAVDLSVEEITTEVVNSQTPTEQAE' A
#
# COMPACT_ATOMS: atom_id res chain seq x y z
N MET A 1 -32.55 -0.27 -7.46
CA MET A 1 -31.35 -1.08 -7.14
C MET A 1 -30.12 -0.21 -7.35
N LEU A 2 -29.64 0.48 -6.30
CA LEU A 2 -28.50 1.42 -6.36
C LEU A 2 -27.35 1.04 -5.40
N GLY A 3 -27.50 -0.06 -4.64
CA GLY A 3 -26.54 -0.47 -3.61
C GLY A 3 -25.38 -1.34 -4.11
N LEU A 4 -25.53 -2.04 -5.24
CA LEU A 4 -24.50 -2.98 -5.74
C LEU A 4 -23.26 -2.27 -6.33
N ASN A 5 -23.45 -1.10 -6.95
CA ASN A 5 -22.36 -0.43 -7.66
C ASN A 5 -21.38 0.31 -6.73
N ILE A 6 -21.80 0.69 -5.52
CA ILE A 6 -20.93 1.43 -4.59
C ILE A 6 -19.95 0.48 -3.89
N GLU A 7 -20.39 -0.73 -3.56
CA GLU A 7 -19.55 -1.73 -2.90
C GLU A 7 -18.51 -2.32 -3.86
N GLU A 8 -18.88 -2.64 -5.11
CA GLU A 8 -17.91 -3.08 -6.12
C GLU A 8 -16.81 -2.02 -6.32
N THR A 9 -17.18 -0.75 -6.46
CA THR A 9 -16.21 0.33 -6.69
C THR A 9 -15.21 0.46 -5.54
N ARG A 10 -15.66 0.26 -4.28
CA ARG A 10 -14.77 0.27 -3.11
C ARG A 10 -13.86 -0.95 -3.06
N ILE A 11 -14.36 -2.14 -3.35
CA ILE A 11 -13.55 -3.37 -3.37
C ILE A 11 -12.44 -3.26 -4.41
N TYR A 12 -12.73 -2.74 -5.61
CA TYR A 12 -11.70 -2.55 -6.64
C TYR A 12 -10.67 -1.48 -6.25
N GLN A 13 -11.10 -0.39 -5.62
CA GLN A 13 -10.19 0.66 -5.13
C GLN A 13 -9.27 0.14 -4.02
N ASP A 14 -9.79 -0.66 -3.10
CA ASP A 14 -9.00 -1.27 -2.02
C ASP A 14 -8.00 -2.29 -2.56
N LEU A 15 -8.39 -3.10 -3.55
CA LEU A 15 -7.50 -4.07 -4.19
C LEU A 15 -6.38 -3.38 -4.98
N GLU A 16 -6.72 -2.31 -5.70
CA GLU A 16 -5.74 -1.49 -6.43
C GLU A 16 -4.74 -0.85 -5.45
N ARG A 17 -5.23 -0.27 -4.35
CA ARG A 17 -4.42 0.32 -3.28
C ARG A 17 -3.47 -0.71 -2.66
N GLN A 18 -3.97 -1.90 -2.31
CA GLN A 18 -3.13 -2.97 -1.75
C GLN A 18 -2.05 -3.44 -2.73
N THR A 19 -2.37 -3.51 -4.02
CA THR A 19 -1.41 -3.89 -5.07
C THR A 19 -0.30 -2.85 -5.19
N LYS A 20 -0.64 -1.56 -5.16
CA LYS A 20 0.32 -0.44 -5.16
C LYS A 20 1.23 -0.46 -3.93
N LEU A 21 0.68 -0.71 -2.74
CA LEU A 21 1.47 -0.84 -1.50
C LEU A 21 2.44 -2.03 -1.54
N LYS A 22 2.00 -3.18 -2.06
CA LYS A 22 2.87 -4.36 -2.23
C LYS A 22 4.00 -4.11 -3.23
N ALA A 23 3.72 -3.39 -4.31
CA ALA A 23 4.74 -2.96 -5.26
C ALA A 23 5.73 -1.98 -4.59
N ALA A 24 5.23 -1.03 -3.79
CA ALA A 24 6.06 -0.09 -3.06
C ALA A 24 7.02 -0.79 -2.09
N ALA A 25 6.54 -1.77 -1.33
CA ALA A 25 7.37 -2.60 -0.45
C ALA A 25 8.50 -3.30 -1.21
N ARG A 26 8.18 -3.84 -2.39
CA ARG A 26 9.16 -4.51 -3.23
C ARG A 26 10.21 -3.54 -3.76
N PHE A 27 9.82 -2.36 -4.24
CA PHE A 27 10.77 -1.36 -4.71
C PHE A 27 11.66 -0.81 -3.59
N LEU A 28 11.11 -0.57 -2.41
CA LEU A 28 11.90 -0.20 -1.24
C LEU A 28 12.92 -1.30 -0.88
N SER A 29 12.52 -2.58 -0.92
CA SER A 29 13.43 -3.70 -0.66
C SER A 29 14.54 -3.85 -1.71
N MET A 30 14.33 -3.32 -2.92
CA MET A 30 15.34 -3.28 -3.99
C MET A 30 16.31 -2.09 -3.85
N GLY A 31 16.10 -1.20 -2.87
CA GLY A 31 16.97 -0.05 -2.62
C GLY A 31 16.57 1.25 -3.33
N TYR A 32 15.36 1.31 -3.93
CA TYR A 32 14.84 2.57 -4.48
C TYR A 32 14.47 3.54 -3.35
N SER A 33 14.61 4.84 -3.60
CA SER A 33 14.23 5.85 -2.60
C SER A 33 12.72 5.95 -2.47
N ILE A 34 12.24 6.25 -1.26
CA ILE A 34 10.79 6.36 -0.99
C ILE A 34 10.08 7.39 -1.87
N PHE A 35 10.79 8.45 -2.30
CA PHE A 35 10.25 9.47 -3.21
C PHE A 35 10.06 8.93 -4.65
N GLU A 36 11.00 8.13 -5.14
CA GLU A 36 10.88 7.48 -6.45
C GLU A 36 9.76 6.44 -6.44
N VAL A 37 9.66 5.67 -5.36
CA VAL A 37 8.61 4.68 -5.16
C VAL A 37 7.24 5.35 -5.10
N ALA A 38 7.06 6.39 -4.30
CA ALA A 38 5.82 7.16 -4.19
C ALA A 38 5.32 7.66 -5.55
N LYS A 39 6.24 8.20 -6.37
CA LYS A 39 5.93 8.65 -7.72
C LYS A 39 5.57 7.49 -8.66
N ALA A 40 6.21 6.34 -8.52
CA ALA A 40 5.99 5.19 -9.39
C ALA A 40 4.67 4.45 -9.11
N VAL A 41 4.25 4.38 -7.85
CA VAL A 41 3.01 3.69 -7.45
C VAL A 41 1.81 4.63 -7.29
N ASP A 42 2.02 5.94 -7.49
CA ASP A 42 0.99 6.99 -7.34
C ASP A 42 0.33 6.95 -5.94
N LEU A 43 1.18 6.87 -4.91
CA LEU A 43 0.79 6.95 -3.50
C LEU A 43 1.61 8.01 -2.79
N SER A 44 1.08 8.55 -1.69
CA SER A 44 1.83 9.52 -0.89
C SER A 44 2.97 8.85 -0.12
N VAL A 45 4.03 9.62 0.15
CA VAL A 45 5.17 9.14 0.97
C VAL A 45 4.70 8.77 2.38
N GLU A 46 3.74 9.52 2.95
CA GLU A 46 3.17 9.28 4.27
C GLU A 46 2.44 7.92 4.33
N GLU A 47 1.65 7.62 3.31
CA GLU A 47 0.91 6.37 3.20
C GLU A 47 1.84 5.16 3.04
N ILE A 48 2.87 5.27 2.20
CA ILE A 48 3.89 4.21 2.06
C ILE A 48 4.65 4.02 3.37
N THR A 49 5.02 5.10 4.06
CA THR A 49 5.74 5.00 5.34
C THR A 49 4.88 4.31 6.40
N THR A 50 3.61 4.66 6.47
CA THR A 50 2.68 4.12 7.47
C THR A 50 2.36 2.65 7.25
N GLU A 51 2.13 2.26 5.99
CA GLU A 51 1.61 0.93 5.64
C GLU A 51 2.71 -0.07 5.25
N VAL A 52 3.87 0.40 4.81
CA VAL A 52 4.95 -0.47 4.33
C VAL A 52 6.13 -0.48 5.28
N VAL A 53 6.61 0.70 5.69
CA VAL A 53 7.81 0.80 6.54
C VAL A 53 7.50 0.32 7.96
N ASN A 54 6.36 0.71 8.53
CA ASN A 54 5.95 0.25 9.87
C ASN A 54 5.46 -1.21 9.88
N SER A 55 5.06 -1.76 8.73
CA SER A 55 4.65 -3.17 8.61
C SER A 55 5.86 -4.11 8.43
N GLN A 56 7.05 -3.58 8.17
CA GLN A 56 8.30 -4.33 8.06
C GLN A 56 9.05 -4.47 9.39
N THR A 57 8.66 -3.75 10.44
CA THR A 57 9.02 -4.15 11.81
C THR A 57 8.17 -5.36 12.17
N PRO A 58 8.77 -6.54 12.42
CA PRO A 58 8.02 -7.63 13.00
C PRO A 58 7.56 -7.14 14.36
N THR A 59 6.26 -6.96 14.53
CA THR A 59 5.66 -7.10 15.84
C THR A 59 6.02 -8.51 16.31
N GLU A 60 7.06 -8.61 17.15
CA GLU A 60 7.06 -9.56 18.25
C GLU A 60 5.76 -9.32 19.03
N GLN A 61 4.67 -9.91 18.56
CA GLN A 61 3.53 -10.21 19.40
C GLN A 61 3.74 -11.65 19.86
N ALA A 62 4.35 -11.71 21.03
CA ALA A 62 4.42 -12.87 21.89
C ALA A 62 3.03 -13.52 22.05
N GLU A 63 2.98 -14.83 21.83
CA GLU A 63 2.35 -15.82 22.73
C GLU A 63 2.91 -17.21 22.43
#